data_AF-A0A1C6EIJ8-F1
#
_entry.id   AF-A0A1C6EIJ8-F1
#
_cell.length_a   1.000
_cell.length_b   1.000
_cell.length_c   1.000
_cell.angle_alpha   90.00
_cell.angle_beta   90.00
_cell.angle_gamma   90.00
#
_symmetry.space_group_name_H-M   'P 1'
#
loop_
_entity.id
_entity.type
_entity.pdbx_description
1 polymer ?
#
loop_
_entity_poly.entity_id
_entity_poly.type
_entity_poly.pdbx_seq_one_letter_code
_entity_poly.pdbx_strand_id
1 'polypeptide(L)'
;MKFKRALKLMYNGEKIKLPSWGGYWYWDDEKKTVIMHTKEGKEMDIRETERVIYTLSNILDDEWVLADEENCPELGGEATFGFDEAIKYLKRGMKVKRKGWNGKDQYIELATNVSFKTPNDEVVNVDHADMGNKAIAFHGTSGVQLGWLASQSDMLSEDWTFVEEN
;
A
#
# COMPACT_ATOMS: atom_id res chain seq x y z
N MET A 1 -5.46 -7.02 13.08
CA MET A 1 -6.09 -7.09 14.43
C MET A 1 -6.54 -5.71 14.88
N LYS A 2 -7.56 -5.61 15.73
CA LYS A 2 -8.02 -4.29 16.25
C LYS A 2 -6.94 -3.59 17.07
N PHE A 3 -6.89 -2.26 17.01
CA PHE A 3 -5.88 -1.47 17.73
C PHE A 3 -5.90 -1.68 19.26
N LYS A 4 -7.06 -1.93 19.87
CA LYS A 4 -7.13 -2.26 21.32
C LYS A 4 -6.26 -3.47 21.68
N ARG A 5 -6.18 -4.47 20.79
CA ARG A 5 -5.31 -5.64 20.98
C ARG A 5 -3.86 -5.29 20.67
N ALA A 6 -3.60 -4.56 19.59
CA ALA A 6 -2.28 -4.04 19.24
C ALA A 6 -1.64 -3.29 20.42
N LEU A 7 -2.35 -2.33 21.02
CA LEU A 7 -1.84 -1.53 22.13
C LEU A 7 -1.50 -2.37 23.36
N LYS A 8 -2.29 -3.40 23.66
CA LYS A 8 -1.95 -4.35 24.74
C LYS A 8 -0.68 -5.13 24.46
N LEU A 9 -0.46 -5.54 23.22
CA LEU A 9 0.77 -6.22 22.82
C LEU A 9 1.97 -5.26 22.87
N MET A 10 1.80 -4.00 22.44
CA MET A 10 2.83 -2.97 22.58
C MET A 10 3.26 -2.78 24.04
N TYR A 11 2.33 -2.76 25.00
CA TYR A 11 2.67 -2.72 26.43
C TYR A 11 3.52 -3.90 26.91
N ASN A 12 3.48 -5.03 26.21
CA ASN A 12 4.28 -6.22 26.51
C ASN A 12 5.61 -6.23 25.73
N GLY A 13 5.97 -5.14 25.05
CA GLY A 13 7.22 -5.01 24.30
C GLY A 13 7.13 -5.41 22.82
N GLU A 14 5.94 -5.76 22.34
CA GLU A 14 5.76 -6.16 20.93
C GLU A 14 5.78 -4.95 19.99
N LYS A 15 6.33 -5.16 18.80
CA LYS A 15 6.29 -4.21 17.70
C LYS A 15 5.08 -4.53 16.82
N ILE A 16 4.30 -3.51 16.44
CA ILE A 16 3.04 -3.70 15.70
C ILE A 16 2.99 -2.77 14.50
N LYS A 17 2.51 -3.23 13.35
CA LYS A 17 2.40 -2.43 12.12
C LYS A 17 1.08 -2.69 11.39
N LEU A 18 0.75 -1.83 10.41
CA LEU A 18 -0.19 -2.19 9.36
C LEU A 18 0.56 -2.94 8.24
N PRO A 19 -0.07 -3.85 7.49
CA PRO A 19 0.62 -4.76 6.56
C PRO A 19 1.55 -4.05 5.58
N SER A 20 1.09 -2.95 4.99
CA SER A 20 1.81 -2.14 4.00
C SER A 20 2.96 -1.30 4.55
N TRP A 21 3.12 -1.19 5.87
CA TRP A 21 4.10 -0.28 6.46
C TRP A 21 5.51 -0.85 6.47
N GLY A 22 6.49 -0.01 6.12
CA GLY A 22 7.90 -0.35 6.23
C GLY A 22 8.44 -0.36 7.66
N GLY A 23 7.81 0.43 8.54
CA GLY A 23 8.14 0.53 9.96
C GLY A 23 7.04 -0.03 10.86
N TYR A 24 7.14 0.28 12.15
CA TYR A 24 6.27 -0.28 13.20
C TYR A 24 6.05 0.72 14.33
N TRP A 25 5.05 0.46 15.16
CA TRP A 25 4.76 1.19 16.37
C TRP A 25 5.09 0.32 17.58
N TYR A 26 5.57 0.95 18.65
CA TYR A 26 5.85 0.28 19.92
C TYR A 26 5.56 1.20 21.11
N TRP A 27 5.46 0.62 22.30
CA TRP A 27 5.29 1.38 23.55
C TRP A 27 6.65 1.74 24.15
N ASP A 28 6.85 3.02 24.44
CA ASP A 28 8.00 3.51 25.20
C ASP A 28 7.60 3.69 26.67
N ASP A 29 8.20 2.88 27.54
CA ASP A 29 7.84 2.87 28.96
C ASP A 29 8.43 4.06 29.74
N GLU A 30 9.48 4.72 29.25
CA GLU A 30 10.03 5.91 29.89
C GLU A 30 9.15 7.13 29.58
N LYS A 31 8.76 7.28 28.32
CA LYS A 31 7.93 8.40 27.84
C LYS A 31 6.43 8.20 28.07
N LYS A 32 6.02 6.97 28.39
CA LYS A 32 4.62 6.54 28.56
C LYS A 32 3.76 6.89 27.34
N THR A 33 4.26 6.57 26.16
CA THR A 33 3.61 6.91 24.88
C THR A 33 3.88 5.85 23.82
N VAL A 34 3.13 5.92 22.70
CA VAL A 34 3.44 5.12 21.51
C VAL A 34 4.45 5.89 20.68
N ILE A 35 5.50 5.19 20.27
CA ILE A 35 6.49 5.68 19.32
C ILE A 35 6.23 5.02 17.97
N MET A 36 6.25 5.84 16.92
CA MET A 36 6.13 5.43 15.53
C MET A 36 7.53 5.39 14.91
N HIS A 37 8.06 4.19 14.75
CA HIS A 37 9.28 3.94 13.99
C HIS A 37 8.93 3.88 12.51
N THR A 38 9.42 4.85 11.74
CA THR A 38 9.10 4.98 10.31
C THR A 38 9.95 4.07 9.44
N LYS A 39 9.59 3.92 8.16
CA LYS A 39 10.35 3.17 7.13
C LYS A 39 11.74 3.78 6.77
N GLU A 40 12.14 4.85 7.45
CA GLU A 40 13.41 5.54 7.27
C GLU A 40 14.23 5.50 8.58
N GLY A 41 13.89 4.60 9.49
CA GLY A 41 14.50 4.50 10.82
C GLY A 41 14.23 5.68 11.77
N LYS A 42 13.37 6.65 11.41
CA LYS A 42 13.05 7.79 12.29
C LYS A 42 12.03 7.41 13.34
N GLU A 43 12.30 7.79 14.58
CA GLU A 43 11.37 7.67 15.72
C GLU A 43 10.55 8.95 15.88
N MET A 44 9.23 8.81 15.98
CA MET A 44 8.31 9.92 16.22
C MET A 44 7.37 9.58 17.37
N ASP A 45 7.28 10.47 18.36
CA ASP A 45 6.24 10.36 19.38
C ASP A 45 4.86 10.58 18.75
N ILE A 46 3.89 9.70 19.01
CA ILE A 46 2.55 9.85 18.46
C ILE A 46 1.89 11.19 18.84
N ARG A 47 2.30 11.80 19.97
CA ARG A 47 1.83 13.11 20.44
C ARG A 47 2.31 14.27 19.56
N GLU A 48 3.38 14.07 18.80
CA GLU A 48 4.00 15.05 17.92
C GLU A 48 3.52 14.92 16.47
N THR A 49 2.54 14.05 16.20
CA THR A 49 2.05 13.83 14.84
C THR A 49 1.36 15.09 14.29
N GLU A 50 1.88 15.61 13.18
CA GLU A 50 1.24 16.71 12.44
C GLU A 50 0.08 16.20 11.56
N ARG A 51 0.00 14.88 11.32
CA ARG A 51 -1.01 14.25 10.47
C ARG A 51 -2.11 13.57 11.29
N VAL A 52 -2.72 14.32 12.21
CA VAL A 52 -3.69 13.80 13.21
C VAL A 52 -4.77 12.91 12.61
N ILE A 53 -5.43 13.34 11.53
CA ILE A 53 -6.51 12.55 10.88
C ILE A 53 -5.98 11.22 10.32
N TYR A 54 -4.78 11.22 9.75
CA TYR A 54 -4.15 10.01 9.24
C TYR A 54 -3.83 9.05 10.39
N THR A 55 -3.23 9.56 11.48
CA THR A 55 -2.89 8.76 12.66
C THR A 55 -4.12 8.15 13.32
N LEU A 56 -5.20 8.93 13.48
CA LEU A 56 -6.48 8.43 13.99
C LEU A 56 -7.11 7.40 13.06
N SER A 57 -7.03 7.59 11.74
CA SER A 57 -7.54 6.60 10.77
C SER A 57 -6.83 5.26 10.93
N ASN A 58 -5.51 5.26 11.13
CA ASN A 58 -4.74 4.03 11.36
C ASN A 58 -5.11 3.37 12.70
N ILE A 59 -5.30 4.16 13.77
CA ILE A 59 -5.76 3.65 15.07
C ILE A 59 -7.13 2.96 14.97
N LEU A 60 -8.00 3.46 14.08
CA LEU A 60 -9.32 2.87 13.84
C LEU A 60 -9.28 1.65 12.92
N ASP A 61 -8.13 1.33 12.35
CA ASP A 61 -7.94 0.18 11.48
C ASP A 61 -7.96 -1.13 12.29
N ASP A 62 -8.45 -2.20 11.65
CA ASP A 62 -8.60 -3.53 12.22
C ASP A 62 -7.58 -4.54 11.66
N GLU A 63 -6.60 -4.09 10.86
CA GLU A 63 -5.62 -4.91 10.15
C GLU A 63 -4.22 -4.94 10.78
N TRP A 64 -4.05 -4.41 12.00
CA TRP A 64 -2.75 -4.43 12.68
C TRP A 64 -2.16 -5.85 12.85
N VAL A 65 -0.86 -6.00 12.64
CA VAL A 65 -0.12 -7.27 12.75
C VAL A 65 1.16 -7.08 13.56
N LEU A 66 1.70 -8.15 14.12
CA LEU A 66 3.04 -8.13 14.72
C LEU A 66 4.06 -7.80 13.63
N ALA A 67 5.02 -6.94 13.96
CA ALA A 67 6.17 -6.67 13.10
C ALA A 67 7.30 -7.62 13.45
N ASP A 68 7.83 -8.32 12.45
CA ASP A 68 8.94 -9.27 12.60
C ASP A 68 9.93 -9.17 11.44
N GLU A 69 10.97 -10.00 11.47
CA GLU A 69 12.05 -10.06 10.49
C GLU A 69 11.58 -10.56 9.10
N GLU A 70 10.36 -11.07 8.98
CA GLU A 70 9.81 -11.52 7.69
C GLU A 70 8.96 -10.42 7.03
N ASN A 71 8.15 -9.73 7.81
CA ASN A 71 7.11 -8.84 7.28
C ASN A 71 7.45 -7.34 7.40
N CYS A 72 8.51 -6.96 8.10
CA CYS A 72 8.83 -5.56 8.37
C CYS A 72 10.19 -5.15 7.80
N PRO A 73 10.23 -4.25 6.79
CA PRO A 73 11.47 -3.74 6.21
C PRO A 73 12.51 -3.21 7.21
N GLU A 74 12.10 -2.43 8.21
CA GLU A 74 13.00 -1.95 9.28
C GLU A 74 13.58 -3.06 10.17
N LEU A 75 13.06 -4.28 10.06
CA LEU A 75 13.57 -5.47 10.74
C LEU A 75 14.23 -6.46 9.77
N GLY A 76 14.44 -6.07 8.51
CA GLY A 76 15.05 -6.90 7.47
C GLY A 76 14.08 -7.70 6.60
N GLY A 77 12.78 -7.61 6.87
CA GLY A 77 11.72 -8.30 6.11
C GLY A 77 11.21 -7.49 4.92
N GLU A 78 10.03 -7.84 4.42
CA GLU A 78 9.38 -7.12 3.33
C GLU A 78 7.89 -6.92 3.61
N ALA A 79 7.44 -5.67 3.47
CA ALA A 79 6.04 -5.31 3.67
C ALA A 79 5.19 -5.84 2.51
N THR A 80 4.15 -6.58 2.83
CA THR A 80 3.16 -7.08 1.86
C THR A 80 1.75 -6.80 2.33
N PHE A 81 0.82 -6.78 1.39
CA PHE A 81 -0.59 -6.52 1.65
C PHE A 81 -1.50 -7.25 0.65
N GLY A 82 -2.78 -7.27 0.97
CA GLY A 82 -3.83 -7.84 0.13
C GLY A 82 -4.23 -6.94 -1.04
N PHE A 83 -5.01 -7.49 -1.95
CA PHE A 83 -5.50 -6.74 -3.10
C PHE A 83 -6.45 -5.59 -2.74
N ASP A 84 -7.16 -5.70 -1.62
CA ASP A 84 -8.07 -4.66 -1.14
C ASP A 84 -7.30 -3.36 -0.81
N GLU A 85 -6.13 -3.48 -0.18
CA GLU A 85 -5.17 -2.40 0.04
C GLU A 85 -4.54 -1.94 -1.28
N ALA A 86 -4.16 -2.88 -2.16
CA ALA A 86 -3.62 -2.55 -3.49
C ALA A 86 -4.57 -1.61 -4.27
N ILE A 87 -5.87 -1.87 -4.27
CA ILE A 87 -6.87 -0.99 -4.90
C ILE A 87 -6.95 0.39 -4.22
N LYS A 88 -6.88 0.46 -2.87
CA LYS A 88 -6.85 1.75 -2.15
C LYS A 88 -5.62 2.57 -2.56
N TYR A 89 -4.48 1.92 -2.76
CA TYR A 89 -3.23 2.56 -3.17
C TYR A 89 -3.22 2.99 -4.63
N LEU A 90 -3.77 2.18 -5.54
CA LEU A 90 -3.98 2.59 -6.94
C LEU A 90 -4.84 3.84 -7.05
N LYS A 91 -5.94 3.93 -6.26
CA LYS A 91 -6.80 5.12 -6.21
C LYS A 91 -6.07 6.37 -5.71
N ARG A 92 -4.96 6.20 -4.96
CA ARG A 92 -4.08 7.27 -4.49
C ARG A 92 -2.93 7.57 -5.45
N GLY A 93 -2.89 6.92 -6.62
CA GLY A 93 -1.87 7.12 -7.64
C GLY A 93 -0.57 6.34 -7.43
N MET A 94 -0.54 5.42 -6.45
CA MET A 94 0.64 4.59 -6.22
C MET A 94 0.68 3.39 -7.17
N LYS A 95 1.89 2.94 -7.48
CA LYS A 95 2.15 1.74 -8.29
C LYS A 95 2.35 0.54 -7.37
N VAL A 96 1.74 -0.58 -7.72
CA VAL A 96 1.82 -1.82 -6.92
C VAL A 96 2.10 -3.01 -7.83
N LYS A 97 2.74 -4.04 -7.27
CA LYS A 97 3.10 -5.27 -7.99
C LYS A 97 2.92 -6.47 -7.07
N ARG A 98 2.86 -7.66 -7.66
CA ARG A 98 2.92 -8.92 -6.92
C ARG A 98 4.34 -9.46 -6.92
N LYS A 99 4.75 -10.10 -5.81
CA LYS A 99 6.03 -10.82 -5.76
C LYS A 99 6.08 -12.01 -6.70
N GLY A 100 4.96 -12.72 -6.83
CA GLY A 100 4.87 -13.93 -7.66
C GLY A 100 4.74 -13.71 -9.16
N TRP A 101 4.82 -12.46 -9.66
CA TRP A 101 4.71 -12.19 -11.09
C TRP A 101 5.99 -12.55 -11.86
N ASN A 102 5.80 -13.22 -13.00
CA ASN A 102 6.88 -13.72 -13.85
C ASN A 102 7.34 -12.66 -14.85
N GLY A 103 8.00 -11.61 -14.35
CA GLY A 103 8.68 -10.62 -15.17
C GLY A 103 9.36 -9.56 -14.32
N LYS A 104 10.56 -9.14 -14.73
CA LYS A 104 11.20 -7.95 -14.15
C LYS A 104 10.31 -6.74 -14.45
N ASP A 105 10.14 -5.89 -13.45
CA ASP A 105 9.46 -4.60 -13.57
C ASP A 105 7.98 -4.66 -13.97
N GLN A 106 7.30 -5.79 -13.71
CA GLN A 106 5.84 -5.86 -13.88
C GLN A 106 5.13 -5.16 -12.71
N TYR A 107 4.16 -4.31 -13.02
CA TYR A 107 3.35 -3.61 -12.03
C TYR A 107 1.99 -3.19 -12.61
N ILE A 108 1.08 -2.77 -11.73
CA ILE A 108 -0.15 -2.08 -12.09
C ILE A 108 -0.18 -0.66 -11.54
N GLU A 109 -0.83 0.21 -12.29
CA GLU A 109 -1.12 1.59 -11.89
C GLU A 109 -2.51 2.00 -12.36
N LEU A 110 -3.03 3.09 -11.81
CA LEU A 110 -4.30 3.66 -12.26
C LEU A 110 -4.05 4.66 -13.39
N ALA A 111 -4.33 4.25 -14.63
CA ALA A 111 -4.35 5.16 -15.76
C ALA A 111 -5.51 6.14 -15.65
N THR A 112 -5.23 7.39 -16.02
CA THR A 112 -6.21 8.48 -16.12
C THR A 112 -6.14 9.07 -17.53
N ASN A 113 -7.21 9.72 -17.98
CA ASN A 113 -7.29 10.29 -19.33
C ASN A 113 -7.11 9.23 -20.46
N VAL A 114 -7.69 8.06 -20.26
CA VAL A 114 -7.76 6.99 -21.26
C VAL A 114 -8.59 7.41 -22.47
N SER A 115 -7.90 7.65 -23.60
CA SER A 115 -8.53 7.97 -24.88
C SER A 115 -8.56 6.78 -25.84
N PHE A 116 -9.46 6.83 -26.81
CA PHE A 116 -9.56 5.87 -27.90
C PHE A 116 -9.33 6.57 -29.23
N LYS A 117 -8.55 5.96 -30.13
CA LYS A 117 -8.37 6.45 -31.50
C LYS A 117 -9.19 5.60 -32.47
N THR A 118 -10.09 6.22 -33.20
CA THR A 118 -10.93 5.54 -34.21
C THR A 118 -10.09 5.15 -35.44
N PRO A 119 -10.61 4.28 -36.33
CA PRO A 119 -9.95 3.97 -37.61
C PRO A 119 -9.74 5.18 -38.54
N ASN A 120 -10.46 6.28 -38.32
CA ASN A 120 -10.34 7.53 -39.08
C ASN A 120 -9.39 8.53 -38.41
N ASP A 121 -8.54 8.07 -37.49
CA ASP A 121 -7.59 8.86 -36.71
C ASP A 121 -8.19 9.90 -35.76
N GLU A 122 -9.51 9.88 -35.53
CA GLU A 122 -10.17 10.73 -34.53
C GLU A 122 -9.90 10.20 -33.11
N VAL A 123 -9.49 11.09 -32.19
CA VAL A 123 -9.30 10.75 -30.79
C VAL A 123 -10.54 11.15 -29.99
N VAL A 124 -11.14 10.20 -29.30
CA VAL A 124 -12.34 10.41 -28.46
C VAL A 124 -12.03 10.17 -26.98
N ASN A 125 -12.85 10.75 -26.11
CA ASN A 125 -12.71 10.72 -24.63
C ASN A 125 -11.46 11.40 -24.06
N VAL A 126 -10.86 12.32 -24.82
CA VAL A 126 -9.78 13.18 -24.32
C VAL A 126 -10.30 13.99 -23.13
N ASP A 127 -9.56 13.95 -22.01
CA ASP A 127 -9.82 14.73 -20.78
C ASP A 127 -11.22 14.57 -20.16
N HIS A 128 -11.93 13.47 -20.45
CA HIS A 128 -13.24 13.21 -19.87
C HIS A 128 -13.13 12.98 -18.34
N ALA A 129 -13.85 13.75 -17.52
CA ALA A 129 -13.68 13.70 -16.05
C ALA A 129 -14.34 12.47 -15.38
N ASP A 130 -15.21 11.75 -16.10
CA ASP A 130 -15.98 10.65 -15.52
C ASP A 130 -15.15 9.40 -15.21
N MET A 131 -15.67 8.56 -14.32
CA MET A 131 -15.04 7.30 -13.88
C MET A 131 -14.69 6.36 -15.05
N GLY A 132 -15.44 6.42 -16.16
CA GLY A 132 -15.15 5.66 -17.37
C GLY A 132 -13.84 6.04 -18.08
N ASN A 133 -13.19 7.14 -17.66
CA ASN A 133 -11.89 7.59 -18.18
C ASN A 133 -10.69 7.14 -17.33
N LYS A 134 -10.91 6.15 -16.45
CA LYS A 134 -9.85 5.52 -15.64
C LYS A 134 -9.84 4.03 -15.92
N ALA A 135 -8.63 3.46 -15.99
CA ALA A 135 -8.44 2.04 -16.15
C ALA A 135 -7.24 1.57 -15.34
N ILE A 136 -7.26 0.35 -14.83
CA ILE A 136 -6.04 -0.25 -14.33
C ILE A 136 -5.18 -0.60 -15.55
N ALA A 137 -3.95 -0.09 -15.56
CA ALA A 137 -2.95 -0.39 -16.56
C ALA A 137 -2.00 -1.44 -15.98
N PHE A 138 -1.82 -2.55 -16.69
CA PHE A 138 -0.79 -3.53 -16.40
C PHE A 138 0.43 -3.26 -17.26
N HIS A 139 1.56 -2.97 -16.63
CA HIS A 139 2.86 -2.84 -17.27
C HIS A 139 3.50 -4.23 -17.30
N GLY A 140 3.41 -4.87 -18.46
CA GLY A 140 4.04 -6.15 -18.72
C GLY A 140 5.39 -5.99 -19.41
N THR A 141 6.08 -7.11 -19.59
CA THR A 141 7.36 -7.15 -20.34
C THR A 141 7.19 -6.87 -21.83
N SER A 142 5.97 -7.00 -22.37
CA SER A 142 5.63 -6.75 -23.78
C SER A 142 4.90 -5.44 -24.02
N GLY A 143 4.78 -4.58 -23.00
CA GLY A 143 4.10 -3.29 -23.09
C GLY A 143 2.96 -3.15 -22.08
N VAL A 144 2.13 -2.13 -22.32
CA VAL A 144 1.06 -1.73 -21.39
C VAL A 144 -0.28 -2.28 -21.87
N GLN A 145 -0.96 -3.02 -21.00
CA GLN A 145 -2.35 -3.43 -21.20
C GLN A 145 -3.26 -2.50 -20.39
N LEU A 146 -4.01 -1.65 -21.08
CA LEU A 146 -5.09 -0.86 -20.47
C LEU A 146 -6.33 -1.72 -20.23
N GLY A 147 -7.01 -1.49 -19.12
CA GLY A 147 -8.21 -2.25 -18.75
C GLY A 147 -7.87 -3.65 -18.21
N TRP A 148 -6.76 -3.78 -17.49
CA TRP A 148 -6.39 -5.03 -16.84
C TRP A 148 -7.45 -5.46 -15.82
N LEU A 149 -7.81 -6.74 -15.87
CA LEU A 149 -8.78 -7.35 -14.98
C LEU A 149 -8.05 -8.21 -13.96
N ALA A 150 -8.25 -7.94 -12.67
CA ALA A 150 -7.71 -8.78 -11.62
C ALA A 150 -8.36 -10.18 -11.67
N SER A 151 -7.53 -11.21 -11.75
CA SER A 151 -8.02 -12.59 -11.62
C SER A 151 -8.43 -12.87 -10.17
N GLN A 152 -9.16 -13.97 -9.94
CA GLN A 152 -9.43 -14.42 -8.56
C GLN A 152 -8.14 -14.66 -7.78
N SER A 153 -7.11 -15.21 -8.44
CA SER A 153 -5.80 -15.39 -7.83
C SER A 153 -5.20 -14.06 -7.40
N ASP A 154 -5.29 -13.01 -8.23
CA ASP A 154 -4.78 -11.68 -7.89
C ASP A 154 -5.53 -11.07 -6.71
N MET A 155 -6.86 -11.18 -6.71
CA MET A 155 -7.73 -10.64 -5.65
C MET A 155 -7.55 -11.34 -4.29
N LEU A 156 -7.21 -12.64 -4.29
CA LEU A 156 -7.05 -13.46 -3.09
C LEU A 156 -5.60 -13.56 -2.61
N SER A 157 -4.67 -12.88 -3.26
CA SER A 157 -3.26 -12.92 -2.88
C SER A 157 -2.88 -11.83 -1.90
N GLU A 158 -1.97 -12.17 -0.99
CA GLU A 158 -1.44 -11.30 0.07
C GLU A 158 0.01 -10.86 -0.22
N ASP A 159 0.51 -11.12 -1.43
CA ASP A 159 1.89 -10.83 -1.83
C ASP A 159 2.04 -9.51 -2.62
N TRP A 160 1.09 -8.59 -2.47
CA TRP A 160 1.19 -7.28 -3.09
C TRP A 160 2.18 -6.41 -2.34
N THR A 161 2.98 -5.65 -3.09
CA THR A 161 3.95 -4.69 -2.58
C THR A 161 3.96 -3.43 -3.45
N PHE A 162 4.55 -2.36 -2.94
CA PHE A 162 4.78 -1.15 -3.74
C PHE A 162 5.87 -1.39 -4.79
N VAL A 163 5.79 -0.65 -5.89
CA VAL A 163 6.95 -0.52 -6.79
C VAL A 163 7.91 0.47 -6.15
N GLU A 164 9.16 0.08 -5.95
CA GLU A 164 10.21 0.99 -5.51
C GLU A 164 10.50 2.01 -6.62
N GLU A 165 10.52 3.30 -6.27
CA GLU A 165 10.98 4.35 -7.18
C GLU A 165 12.51 4.33 -7.17
N ASN A 166 13.11 4.06 -8.34
CA ASN A 166 14.56 4.19 -8.56
C ASN A 166 14.98 5.67 -8.62
#